data_AF-A0AAW2MHQ2-F1
#
_entry.id   AF-A0AAW2MHQ2-F1
#
_cell.length_a   1.000
_cell.length_b   1.000
_cell.length_c   1.000
_cell.angle_alpha   90.00
_cell.angle_beta   90.00
_cell.angle_gamma   90.00
#
_symmetry.space_group_name_H-M   'P 1'
#
loop_
_entity.id
_entity.type
_entity.pdbx_description
1 polymer ?
#
loop_
_entity_poly.entity_id
_entity_poly.type
_entity_poly.pdbx_seq_one_letter_code
_entity_poly.pdbx_strand_id
1 'polypeptide(L)'
;MAKESGGSHQKSKKKTDVSNDQGHKSHRTRKSGASAKKKSKSKPNSNEGLTKEQKKLNNPKAFAFTSTVKAKRLQSRATEKEQKRLHVPKIDRTTGEPAPFVVVVQGPPQVGKSLLIKCLVKHYTKHNLPEVRGPITIISDCAKFADLALLLIDGSYGFEMLKEEIELRKQVNIAELNELDEVTRIEVEGYRTGTYLRIEIRDVPFEMVENFDPCHPILVGGLALGEENVGYMQVRLKRHRWHKKVLKTRDPIIVSIGWRRYQTVPIYAIEDRNGRHRMLKYTPEHMHCLAMFWGPLAPPHTGVVAVQNLSNNQASFRITATATVLEFNHAARIVKKIKLVGYACKIFKKTAFIEDMFTSDLEIARFEGAAIRTVSGIRGQVKKAAKEEVANKSKKKGGHAKEGIARCTFEDKIKKGDIVFLRAWTQVEVPCFYNPLTTALQPRDETWQGMKTVSELRREQNLPVPVNKDSLYRPIERKPRKFNPLVIPKSLQAALPFASKPKNIPHRRRPLLENRRAVVMEPHERKVHALVQHLQLIRNEK
;
A
#
# COMPACT_ATOMS: atom_id res chain seq x y z
N MET A 1 45.42 5.10 -76.04
CA MET A 1 46.56 5.72 -76.77
C MET A 1 46.46 7.24 -76.60
N ALA A 2 47.58 7.86 -76.19
CA ALA A 2 47.90 9.31 -76.09
C ALA A 2 47.05 10.19 -75.12
N LYS A 3 47.57 10.60 -73.95
CA LYS A 3 48.57 11.67 -73.60
C LYS A 3 47.92 13.06 -73.42
N GLU A 4 47.87 13.57 -72.18
CA GLU A 4 48.70 14.66 -71.58
C GLU A 4 48.43 16.03 -72.22
N SER A 5 48.16 17.16 -71.54
CA SER A 5 48.62 17.76 -70.28
C SER A 5 47.67 18.95 -69.97
N GLY A 6 47.34 19.36 -68.74
CA GLY A 6 48.16 20.17 -67.84
C GLY A 6 47.35 21.32 -67.17
N GLY A 7 47.35 21.38 -65.84
CA GLY A 7 47.55 22.62 -65.06
C GLY A 7 46.41 23.59 -64.67
N SER A 8 46.13 23.58 -63.36
CA SER A 8 46.03 24.77 -62.45
C SER A 8 44.66 25.37 -62.04
N HIS A 9 44.70 26.13 -60.94
CA HIS A 9 43.77 26.14 -59.78
C HIS A 9 42.87 27.39 -59.66
N GLN A 10 41.73 27.18 -58.97
CA GLN A 10 41.05 28.02 -57.95
C GLN A 10 40.10 29.20 -58.27
N LYS A 11 39.01 29.18 -57.46
CA LYS A 11 38.13 30.24 -56.86
C LYS A 11 36.70 30.51 -57.42
N SER A 12 35.74 29.91 -56.71
CA SER A 12 34.63 30.50 -55.90
C SER A 12 33.66 31.57 -56.44
N LYS A 13 32.34 31.28 -56.34
CA LYS A 13 31.18 32.17 -55.97
C LYS A 13 29.92 31.25 -55.85
N LYS A 14 29.24 31.10 -54.69
CA LYS A 14 28.28 31.95 -53.93
C LYS A 14 26.81 31.86 -54.41
N LYS A 15 25.90 31.33 -53.56
CA LYS A 15 24.50 31.78 -53.28
C LYS A 15 23.79 30.78 -52.33
N THR A 16 23.56 31.14 -51.07
CA THR A 16 22.33 31.67 -50.41
C THR A 16 21.30 30.59 -50.03
N ASP A 17 21.02 30.45 -48.73
CA ASP A 17 19.64 30.30 -48.23
C ASP A 17 19.50 30.60 -46.73
N VAL A 18 18.26 30.91 -46.37
CA VAL A 18 17.74 31.81 -45.34
C VAL A 18 17.75 31.22 -43.92
N SER A 19 18.11 32.06 -42.95
CA SER A 19 18.06 31.80 -41.51
C SER A 19 16.67 32.08 -40.92
N ASN A 20 16.08 31.12 -40.19
CA ASN A 20 14.96 31.37 -39.28
C ASN A 20 15.45 31.20 -37.83
N ASP A 21 15.35 32.29 -37.08
CA ASP A 21 15.96 32.52 -35.78
C ASP A 21 14.94 32.20 -34.67
N GLN A 22 15.19 31.20 -33.82
CA GLN A 22 14.44 31.00 -32.57
C GLN A 22 15.42 31.07 -31.39
N GLY A 23 15.46 32.24 -30.75
CA GLY A 23 16.31 32.53 -29.61
C GLY A 23 16.01 31.66 -28.39
N HIS A 24 17.04 30.98 -27.87
CA HIS A 24 16.99 30.30 -26.58
C HIS A 24 16.88 31.33 -25.44
N LYS A 25 15.83 31.18 -24.61
CA LYS A 25 15.61 31.97 -23.39
C LYS A 25 16.78 31.86 -22.41
N SER A 26 17.36 32.99 -22.02
CA SER A 26 18.39 33.08 -20.98
C SER A 26 17.85 32.69 -19.60
N HIS A 27 18.58 31.86 -18.87
CA HIS A 27 18.26 31.45 -17.50
C HIS A 27 18.25 32.65 -16.53
N ARG A 28 17.18 32.79 -15.74
CA ARG A 28 17.02 33.85 -14.72
C ARG A 28 17.89 33.56 -13.50
N THR A 29 18.72 34.52 -13.10
CA THR A 29 19.53 34.44 -11.87
C THR A 29 18.65 34.58 -10.62
N ARG A 30 18.90 33.74 -9.60
CA ARG A 30 18.20 33.78 -8.30
C ARG A 30 18.56 35.06 -7.54
N LYS A 31 17.57 35.90 -7.21
CA LYS A 31 17.69 36.96 -6.20
C LYS A 31 17.51 36.33 -4.82
N SER A 32 18.55 36.36 -3.99
CA SER A 32 18.43 36.10 -2.55
C SER A 32 17.73 37.27 -1.85
N GLY A 33 16.77 36.96 -0.99
CA GLY A 33 15.97 37.91 -0.24
C GLY A 33 16.68 38.52 0.98
N ALA A 34 15.98 39.46 1.62
CA ALA A 34 16.48 40.48 2.53
C ALA A 34 17.04 39.96 3.87
N SER A 35 18.36 40.06 4.05
CA SER A 35 18.97 40.16 5.39
C SER A 35 20.23 41.05 5.44
N ALA A 36 20.40 41.94 4.46
CA ALA A 36 21.53 42.88 4.39
C ALA A 36 21.07 44.34 4.55
N LYS A 37 20.42 44.67 5.67
CA LYS A 37 20.29 46.06 6.14
C LYS A 37 20.25 46.11 7.67
N LYS A 38 21.43 46.18 8.29
CA LYS A 38 21.74 47.01 9.48
C LYS A 38 23.09 46.58 10.07
N LYS A 39 24.15 47.32 9.77
CA LYS A 39 24.77 48.22 10.76
C LYS A 39 25.84 49.05 10.08
N SER A 40 25.54 50.34 10.05
CA SER A 40 26.38 51.44 9.66
C SER A 40 27.24 51.92 10.84
N LYS A 41 28.33 52.62 10.50
CA LYS A 41 29.06 53.67 11.24
C LYS A 41 30.17 53.23 12.21
N SER A 42 31.42 53.49 11.82
CA SER A 42 32.20 54.63 12.35
C SER A 42 33.46 54.88 11.49
N LYS A 43 33.81 56.18 11.35
CA LYS A 43 34.90 56.84 10.56
C LYS A 43 36.23 56.88 11.39
N PRO A 44 37.32 57.63 11.03
CA PRO A 44 37.88 58.09 9.73
C PRO A 44 39.41 57.84 9.55
N ASN A 45 39.87 58.01 8.29
CA ASN A 45 41.16 58.46 7.73
C ASN A 45 42.50 58.35 8.49
N SER A 46 43.52 57.84 7.78
CA SER A 46 44.70 58.65 7.39
C SER A 46 45.57 57.90 6.34
N ASN A 47 46.18 58.67 5.43
CA ASN A 47 47.25 58.34 4.48
C ASN A 47 46.83 58.07 3.03
N GLU A 48 46.67 59.20 2.33
CA GLU A 48 46.98 59.42 0.93
C GLU A 48 48.42 58.97 0.59
N GLY A 49 48.63 58.55 -0.67
CA GLY A 49 49.94 58.67 -1.33
C GLY A 49 50.83 57.43 -1.45
N LEU A 50 50.33 56.23 -1.79
CA LEU A 50 51.18 55.10 -2.25
C LEU A 50 50.50 54.24 -3.34
N THR A 51 51.25 53.87 -4.39
CA THR A 51 50.82 53.15 -5.60
C THR A 51 50.33 51.71 -5.34
N LYS A 52 49.45 51.21 -6.22
CA LYS A 52 48.68 49.96 -6.05
C LYS A 52 49.50 48.67 -5.92
N GLU A 53 50.80 48.66 -6.19
CA GLU A 53 51.62 47.44 -6.18
C GLU A 53 52.30 47.13 -4.84
N GLN A 54 52.40 48.08 -3.91
CA GLN A 54 53.06 47.85 -2.60
C GLN A 54 52.11 47.39 -1.47
N LYS A 55 50.80 47.18 -1.74
CA LYS A 55 49.81 46.71 -0.74
C LYS A 55 49.66 45.18 -0.61
N LYS A 56 50.49 44.38 -1.28
CA LYS A 56 50.45 42.90 -1.20
C LYS A 56 51.61 42.31 -0.38
N LEU A 57 51.84 42.83 0.83
CA LEU A 57 52.61 42.14 1.85
C LEU A 57 51.70 41.83 3.05
N ASN A 58 51.53 40.53 3.28
CA ASN A 58 50.57 39.93 4.21
C ASN A 58 50.85 40.31 5.67
N ASN A 59 49.79 40.63 6.42
CA ASN A 59 49.82 40.76 7.88
C ASN A 59 49.95 39.36 8.53
N PRO A 60 51.09 39.03 9.18
CA PRO A 60 51.31 37.70 9.76
C PRO A 60 50.50 37.43 11.04
N LYS A 61 49.80 38.43 11.60
CA LYS A 61 48.95 38.26 12.80
C LYS A 61 47.52 37.80 12.49
N ALA A 62 47.13 37.68 11.22
CA ALA A 62 45.78 37.23 10.82
C ALA A 62 45.55 35.71 10.94
N PHE A 63 46.61 34.93 11.23
CA PHE A 63 46.54 33.47 11.32
C PHE A 63 46.88 32.89 12.70
N ALA A 64 47.02 33.75 13.73
CA ALA A 64 47.13 33.26 15.11
C ALA A 64 45.79 32.68 15.56
N PHE A 65 45.78 31.44 16.07
CA PHE A 65 44.57 30.81 16.60
C PHE A 65 44.02 31.63 17.77
N THR A 66 42.80 32.14 17.63
CA THR A 66 42.13 32.91 18.69
C THR A 66 41.60 32.04 19.83
N SER A 67 41.63 30.71 19.71
CA SER A 67 41.24 29.82 20.81
C SER A 67 42.21 28.64 21.02
N THR A 68 42.66 28.51 22.26
CA THR A 68 43.60 27.49 22.73
C THR A 68 43.06 26.07 22.57
N VAL A 69 41.74 25.88 22.72
CA VAL A 69 41.07 24.58 22.56
C VAL A 69 41.12 24.09 21.10
N LYS A 70 40.99 25.01 20.12
CA LYS A 70 41.01 24.65 18.70
C LYS A 70 42.43 24.34 18.22
N ALA A 71 43.42 25.07 18.75
CA ALA A 71 44.83 24.78 18.53
C ALA A 71 45.21 23.39 19.10
N LYS A 72 44.78 23.06 20.32
CA LYS A 72 45.07 21.78 20.97
C LYS A 72 44.47 20.59 20.20
N ARG A 73 43.23 20.72 19.69
CA ARG A 73 42.61 19.70 18.83
C ARG A 73 43.35 19.48 17.52
N LEU A 74 43.84 20.56 16.89
CA LEU A 74 44.61 20.46 15.65
C LEU A 74 45.98 19.82 15.88
N GLN A 75 46.65 20.17 16.98
CA GLN A 75 47.89 19.51 17.39
C GLN A 75 47.68 18.02 17.66
N SER A 76 46.66 17.63 18.44
CA SER A 76 46.37 16.21 18.70
C SER A 76 46.06 15.42 17.43
N ARG A 77 45.39 16.04 16.46
CA ARG A 77 45.07 15.40 15.17
C ARG A 77 46.28 15.29 14.24
N ALA A 78 47.23 16.21 14.36
CA ALA A 78 48.51 16.16 13.65
C ALA A 78 49.42 15.08 14.25
N THR A 79 49.53 15.02 15.58
CA THR A 79 50.32 13.99 16.27
C THR A 79 49.75 12.59 16.02
N GLU A 80 48.42 12.43 15.99
CA GLU A 80 47.79 11.13 15.67
C GLU A 80 48.09 10.71 14.21
N LYS A 81 48.13 11.65 13.27
CA LYS A 81 48.52 11.39 11.87
C LYS A 81 49.99 10.99 11.74
N GLU A 82 50.88 11.62 12.50
CA GLU A 82 52.30 11.27 12.51
C GLU A 82 52.54 9.92 13.20
N GLN A 83 51.86 9.65 14.30
CA GLN A 83 51.96 8.37 15.01
C GLN A 83 51.47 7.21 14.14
N LYS A 84 50.41 7.41 13.34
CA LYS A 84 49.95 6.44 12.31
C LYS A 84 50.93 6.27 11.15
N ARG A 85 51.73 7.28 10.81
CA ARG A 85 52.78 7.17 9.77
C ARG A 85 53.99 6.38 10.25
N LEU A 86 54.35 6.49 11.53
CA LEU A 86 55.53 5.84 12.10
C LEU A 86 55.34 4.35 12.41
N HIS A 87 54.11 3.84 12.47
CA HIS A 87 53.80 2.44 12.83
C HIS A 87 53.30 1.57 11.66
N VAL A 88 53.78 1.82 10.43
CA VAL A 88 53.55 0.89 9.31
C VAL A 88 54.82 0.06 9.11
N PRO A 89 54.79 -1.27 9.34
CA PRO A 89 55.96 -2.11 9.09
C PRO A 89 56.23 -2.16 7.59
N LYS A 90 57.44 -1.77 7.18
CA LYS A 90 57.91 -1.92 5.80
C LYS A 90 58.48 -3.32 5.63
N ILE A 91 57.87 -4.11 4.76
CA ILE A 91 58.41 -5.37 4.28
C ILE A 91 59.15 -5.06 2.98
N ASP A 92 60.44 -5.37 2.92
CA ASP A 92 61.23 -5.25 1.70
C ASP A 92 61.08 -6.52 0.85
N ARG A 93 60.69 -6.36 -0.42
CA ARG A 93 60.49 -7.44 -1.38
C ARG A 93 60.87 -6.95 -2.77
N THR A 94 62.16 -6.97 -3.06
CA THR A 94 62.65 -7.01 -4.44
C THR A 94 62.30 -8.36 -5.07
N THR A 95 61.47 -8.39 -6.12
CA THR A 95 61.60 -9.23 -7.33
C THR A 95 60.38 -9.07 -8.28
N GLY A 96 60.66 -8.75 -9.56
CA GLY A 96 59.83 -9.03 -10.75
C GLY A 96 58.73 -8.03 -11.12
N GLU A 97 58.93 -7.24 -12.18
CA GLU A 97 57.87 -6.39 -12.78
C GLU A 97 56.69 -7.24 -13.32
N PRO A 98 55.44 -7.00 -12.89
CA PRO A 98 54.25 -7.59 -13.48
C PRO A 98 53.72 -6.75 -14.66
N ALA A 99 53.10 -7.42 -15.64
CA ALA A 99 52.50 -6.80 -16.82
C ALA A 99 51.36 -5.81 -16.48
N PRO A 100 51.14 -4.76 -17.32
CA PRO A 100 50.21 -3.67 -17.01
C PRO A 100 48.72 -4.06 -17.13
N PHE A 101 47.86 -3.49 -16.27
CA PHE A 101 46.40 -3.65 -16.28
C PHE A 101 45.74 -2.84 -17.41
N VAL A 102 44.79 -3.44 -18.14
CA VAL A 102 44.05 -2.79 -19.24
C VAL A 102 42.55 -2.72 -18.90
N VAL A 103 41.97 -1.51 -18.91
CA VAL A 103 40.52 -1.28 -18.71
C VAL A 103 39.94 -0.69 -20.00
N VAL A 104 38.89 -1.31 -20.53
CA VAL A 104 38.18 -0.86 -21.74
C VAL A 104 36.84 -0.21 -21.36
N VAL A 105 36.62 1.02 -21.82
CA VAL A 105 35.35 1.75 -21.65
C VAL A 105 34.70 1.92 -23.02
N GLN A 106 33.62 1.19 -23.26
CA GLN A 106 32.90 1.16 -24.55
C GLN A 106 31.46 1.61 -24.39
N GLY A 107 30.93 2.31 -25.40
CA GLY A 107 29.55 2.77 -25.46
C GLY A 107 29.30 3.71 -26.64
N PRO A 108 28.04 4.07 -26.95
CA PRO A 108 27.67 5.03 -28.01
C PRO A 108 28.32 6.42 -27.83
N PRO A 109 28.35 7.30 -28.85
CA PRO A 109 28.81 8.68 -28.66
C PRO A 109 27.94 9.41 -27.60
N GLN A 110 28.51 10.39 -26.89
CA GLN A 110 27.84 11.24 -25.89
C GLN A 110 27.37 10.60 -24.56
N VAL A 111 27.50 9.29 -24.34
CA VAL A 111 27.10 8.61 -23.07
C VAL A 111 28.03 8.89 -21.86
N GLY A 112 28.89 9.89 -21.93
CA GLY A 112 29.76 10.29 -20.82
C GLY A 112 31.05 9.47 -20.63
N LYS A 113 31.46 8.66 -21.62
CA LYS A 113 32.70 7.83 -21.57
C LYS A 113 33.94 8.61 -21.10
N SER A 114 34.18 9.78 -21.70
CA SER A 114 35.33 10.62 -21.34
C SER A 114 35.20 11.20 -19.92
N LEU A 115 34.00 11.43 -19.42
CA LEU A 115 33.76 11.87 -18.05
C LEU A 115 34.08 10.74 -17.06
N LEU A 116 33.65 9.50 -17.37
CA LEU A 116 33.97 8.32 -16.57
C LEU A 116 35.48 8.09 -16.48
N ILE A 117 36.19 8.15 -17.62
CA ILE A 117 37.66 8.04 -17.65
C ILE A 117 38.32 9.14 -16.79
N LYS A 118 37.90 10.40 -16.94
CA LYS A 118 38.41 11.52 -16.13
C LYS A 118 38.14 11.34 -14.64
N CYS A 119 36.97 10.82 -14.27
CA CYS A 119 36.60 10.53 -12.88
C CYS A 119 37.44 9.39 -12.30
N LEU A 120 37.66 8.31 -13.06
CA LEU A 120 38.52 7.19 -12.63
C LEU A 120 39.96 7.65 -12.44
N VAL A 121 40.53 8.38 -13.41
CA VAL A 121 41.86 8.98 -13.29
C VAL A 121 41.94 9.87 -12.05
N LYS A 122 40.97 10.77 -11.85
CA LYS A 122 40.91 11.65 -10.68
C LYS A 122 40.78 10.89 -9.36
N HIS A 123 40.05 9.78 -9.34
CA HIS A 123 39.86 8.99 -8.13
C HIS A 123 41.17 8.29 -7.71
N TYR A 124 41.84 7.62 -8.65
CA TYR A 124 43.05 6.83 -8.35
C TYR A 124 44.31 7.69 -8.23
N THR A 125 44.47 8.70 -9.09
CA THR A 125 45.68 9.55 -9.11
C THR A 125 45.54 10.85 -8.34
N LYS A 126 44.29 11.24 -7.98
CA LYS A 126 43.96 12.57 -7.42
C LYS A 126 44.27 13.76 -8.33
N HIS A 127 44.65 13.52 -9.59
CA HIS A 127 44.89 14.55 -10.59
C HIS A 127 43.69 14.72 -11.53
N ASN A 128 43.41 15.97 -11.94
CA ASN A 128 42.39 16.24 -12.95
C ASN A 128 43.01 16.10 -14.34
N LEU A 129 42.47 15.20 -15.17
CA LEU A 129 42.89 15.07 -16.56
C LEU A 129 42.01 15.96 -17.47
N PRO A 130 42.56 17.01 -18.12
CA PRO A 130 41.77 17.96 -18.90
C PRO A 130 41.27 17.35 -20.22
N GLU A 131 42.07 16.51 -20.87
CA GLU A 131 41.73 15.88 -22.15
C GLU A 131 42.19 14.42 -22.18
N VAL A 132 41.35 13.53 -22.71
CA VAL A 132 41.61 12.09 -22.82
C VAL A 132 42.15 11.85 -24.23
N ARG A 133 43.47 11.87 -24.40
CA ARG A 133 44.15 11.57 -25.69
C ARG A 133 45.16 10.44 -25.49
N GLY A 134 45.05 9.41 -26.33
CA GLY A 134 45.94 8.24 -26.29
C GLY A 134 45.67 7.27 -25.13
N PRO A 135 46.47 6.19 -25.02
CA PRO A 135 46.40 5.27 -23.90
C PRO A 135 46.84 5.97 -22.60
N ILE A 136 46.04 5.84 -21.54
CA ILE A 136 46.33 6.42 -20.22
C ILE A 136 46.78 5.30 -19.28
N THR A 137 48.06 5.30 -18.92
CA THR A 137 48.63 4.35 -17.97
C THR A 137 48.61 4.95 -16.57
N ILE A 138 47.97 4.26 -15.62
CA ILE A 138 47.98 4.62 -14.20
C ILE A 138 48.79 3.55 -13.46
N ILE A 139 49.88 3.96 -12.81
CA ILE A 139 50.71 3.05 -12.00
C ILE A 139 50.20 3.15 -10.55
N SER A 140 49.59 2.09 -10.04
CA SER A 140 49.13 2.01 -8.64
C SER A 140 49.35 0.59 -8.09
N ASP A 141 49.93 0.49 -6.89
CA ASP A 141 50.32 -0.78 -6.24
C ASP A 141 49.13 -1.57 -5.69
N CYS A 142 48.27 -2.11 -6.56
CA CYS A 142 47.22 -3.06 -6.18
C CYS A 142 47.08 -4.12 -7.27
N ALA A 143 47.50 -5.35 -6.96
CA ALA A 143 47.34 -6.50 -7.85
C ALA A 143 45.97 -7.18 -7.65
N LYS A 144 45.24 -7.41 -8.75
CA LYS A 144 44.67 -8.71 -9.21
C LYS A 144 43.76 -8.50 -10.44
N PHE A 145 44.00 -9.34 -11.47
CA PHE A 145 43.25 -9.74 -12.68
C PHE A 145 42.29 -8.76 -13.40
N ALA A 146 42.30 -8.80 -14.75
CA ALA A 146 41.38 -8.03 -15.58
C ALA A 146 40.00 -8.72 -15.66
N ASP A 147 38.96 -8.14 -15.03
CA ASP A 147 37.61 -8.76 -14.98
C ASP A 147 36.43 -7.79 -15.25
N LEU A 148 36.67 -6.51 -15.60
CA LEU A 148 35.58 -5.51 -15.59
C LEU A 148 35.41 -4.73 -16.91
N ALA A 149 34.34 -5.05 -17.66
CA ALA A 149 33.79 -4.22 -18.72
C ALA A 149 32.69 -3.30 -18.15
N LEU A 150 32.89 -1.98 -18.20
CA LEU A 150 31.87 -1.01 -17.79
C LEU A 150 31.07 -0.55 -19.03
N LEU A 151 29.87 -1.13 -19.19
CA LEU A 151 28.87 -0.72 -20.18
C LEU A 151 27.99 0.40 -19.62
N LEU A 152 28.14 1.60 -20.19
CA LEU A 152 27.25 2.74 -19.94
C LEU A 152 26.12 2.72 -20.98
N ILE A 153 24.92 2.33 -20.55
CA ILE A 153 23.69 2.38 -21.35
C ILE A 153 22.86 3.56 -20.85
N ASP A 154 22.54 4.51 -21.73
CA ASP A 154 21.59 5.57 -21.45
C ASP A 154 20.15 5.02 -21.51
N GLY A 155 19.31 5.35 -20.54
CA GLY A 155 17.89 4.93 -20.53
C GLY A 155 17.09 5.52 -21.69
N SER A 156 17.53 6.66 -22.23
CA SER A 156 17.02 7.23 -23.48
C SER A 156 17.27 6.30 -24.67
N TYR A 157 18.49 5.78 -24.78
CA TYR A 157 18.94 4.91 -25.87
C TYR A 157 18.16 3.58 -25.90
N GLY A 158 17.87 2.97 -24.74
CA GLY A 158 17.06 1.75 -24.70
C GLY A 158 15.62 1.96 -25.19
N PHE A 159 15.01 3.10 -24.87
CA PHE A 159 13.68 3.45 -25.36
C PHE A 159 13.68 3.83 -26.84
N GLU A 160 14.73 4.50 -27.31
CA GLU A 160 14.93 4.83 -28.72
C GLU A 160 15.14 3.58 -29.57
N MET A 161 16.00 2.64 -29.15
CA MET A 161 16.19 1.38 -29.87
C MET A 161 14.89 0.57 -29.97
N LEU A 162 14.10 0.46 -28.90
CA LEU A 162 12.81 -0.25 -28.94
C LEU A 162 11.81 0.42 -29.91
N LYS A 163 11.82 1.75 -29.96
CA LYS A 163 10.99 2.49 -30.93
C LYS A 163 11.46 2.28 -32.35
N GLU A 164 12.77 2.34 -32.58
CA GLU A 164 13.37 2.10 -33.89
C GLU A 164 13.07 0.67 -34.37
N GLU A 165 13.15 -0.33 -33.49
CA GLU A 165 12.79 -1.71 -33.81
C GLU A 165 11.31 -1.86 -34.19
N ILE A 166 10.40 -1.23 -33.43
CA ILE A 166 8.96 -1.20 -33.74
C ILE A 166 8.71 -0.51 -35.09
N GLU A 167 9.36 0.62 -35.34
CA GLU A 167 9.16 1.38 -36.58
C GLU A 167 9.77 0.66 -37.79
N LEU A 168 10.94 0.06 -37.65
CA LEU A 168 11.58 -0.74 -38.70
C LEU A 168 10.72 -1.94 -39.05
N ARG A 169 10.20 -2.66 -38.04
CA ARG A 169 9.28 -3.78 -38.27
C ARG A 169 7.99 -3.33 -38.95
N LYS A 170 7.45 -2.17 -38.58
CA LYS A 170 6.29 -1.57 -39.25
C LYS A 170 6.60 -1.21 -40.71
N GLN A 171 7.78 -0.64 -40.99
CA GLN A 171 8.22 -0.33 -42.35
C GLN A 171 8.38 -1.58 -43.21
N VAL A 172 8.97 -2.64 -42.66
CA VAL A 172 9.09 -3.95 -43.33
C VAL A 172 7.71 -4.51 -43.66
N ASN A 173 6.79 -4.55 -42.68
CA ASN A 173 5.43 -5.02 -42.93
C ASN A 173 4.72 -4.20 -44.03
N ILE A 174 4.88 -2.87 -44.02
CA ILE A 174 4.28 -2.01 -45.05
C ILE A 174 4.90 -2.28 -46.43
N ALA A 175 6.22 -2.49 -46.50
CA ALA A 175 6.90 -2.80 -47.75
C ALA A 175 6.44 -4.15 -48.32
N GLU A 176 6.43 -5.20 -47.50
CA GLU A 176 5.97 -6.55 -47.89
C GLU A 176 4.51 -6.53 -48.35
N LEU A 177 3.63 -5.83 -47.64
CA LEU A 177 2.20 -5.73 -48.01
C LEU A 177 1.95 -4.88 -49.26
N ASN A 178 2.87 -3.98 -49.63
CA ASN A 178 2.73 -3.17 -50.83
C ASN A 178 3.21 -3.90 -52.10
N GLU A 179 4.03 -4.95 -51.97
CA GLU A 179 4.44 -5.80 -53.10
C GLU A 179 3.32 -6.75 -53.56
N LEU A 180 2.34 -7.01 -52.70
CA LEU A 180 1.18 -7.85 -53.00
C LEU A 180 0.17 -7.12 -53.90
N ASP A 181 -0.56 -7.90 -54.70
CA ASP A 181 -1.69 -7.41 -55.49
C ASP A 181 -2.86 -6.97 -54.58
N GLU A 182 -3.73 -6.10 -55.09
CA GLU A 182 -4.76 -5.47 -54.26
C GLU A 182 -5.76 -6.48 -53.67
N VAL A 183 -6.06 -7.56 -54.38
CA VAL A 183 -7.02 -8.58 -53.94
C VAL A 183 -6.43 -9.39 -52.79
N THR A 184 -5.24 -9.95 -52.95
CA THR A 184 -4.58 -10.70 -51.87
C THR A 184 -4.25 -9.81 -50.67
N ARG A 185 -3.90 -8.54 -50.91
CA ARG A 185 -3.64 -7.58 -49.82
C ARG A 185 -4.89 -7.35 -48.96
N ILE A 186 -6.07 -7.20 -49.58
CA ILE A 186 -7.33 -7.04 -48.84
C ILE A 186 -7.64 -8.31 -48.03
N GLU A 187 -7.38 -9.50 -48.57
CA GLU A 187 -7.60 -10.76 -47.84
C GLU A 187 -6.67 -10.93 -46.63
N VAL A 188 -5.42 -10.47 -46.73
CA VAL A 188 -4.40 -10.63 -45.68
C VAL A 188 -4.46 -9.52 -44.62
N GLU A 189 -4.41 -8.25 -45.04
CA GLU A 189 -4.38 -7.09 -44.13
C GLU A 189 -5.79 -6.63 -43.73
N GLY A 190 -6.77 -6.87 -44.59
CA GLY A 190 -8.07 -6.21 -44.50
C GLY A 190 -8.05 -4.78 -45.06
N TYR A 191 -8.99 -3.96 -44.60
CA TYR A 191 -9.08 -2.55 -45.00
C TYR A 191 -8.20 -1.64 -44.14
N ARG A 192 -7.36 -0.83 -44.79
CA ARG A 192 -6.46 0.11 -44.11
C ARG A 192 -7.19 1.23 -43.38
N THR A 193 -6.60 1.70 -42.29
CA THR A 193 -7.09 2.86 -41.54
C THR A 193 -7.17 4.11 -42.43
N GLY A 194 -8.32 4.80 -42.43
CA GLY A 194 -8.57 6.01 -43.23
C GLY A 194 -9.34 5.78 -44.54
N THR A 195 -9.59 4.51 -44.90
CA THR A 195 -10.44 4.17 -46.06
C THR A 195 -11.91 4.43 -45.75
N TYR A 196 -12.63 5.07 -46.66
CA TYR A 196 -14.08 5.23 -46.56
C TYR A 196 -14.78 3.93 -46.97
N LEU A 197 -15.59 3.36 -46.07
CA LEU A 197 -16.24 2.06 -46.27
C LEU A 197 -17.75 2.19 -46.18
N ARG A 198 -18.48 1.37 -46.93
CA ARG A 198 -19.92 1.15 -46.76
C ARG A 198 -20.12 -0.22 -46.11
N ILE A 199 -20.62 -0.23 -44.88
CA ILE A 199 -20.87 -1.46 -44.11
C ILE A 199 -22.38 -1.73 -44.13
N GLU A 200 -22.76 -2.91 -44.61
CA GLU A 200 -24.14 -3.40 -44.56
C GLU A 200 -24.26 -4.36 -43.37
N ILE A 201 -25.15 -4.04 -42.43
CA ILE A 201 -25.42 -4.86 -41.25
C ILE A 201 -26.83 -5.43 -41.40
N ARG A 202 -26.95 -6.75 -41.30
CA ARG A 202 -28.24 -7.46 -41.32
C ARG A 202 -28.80 -7.59 -39.91
N ASP A 203 -30.12 -7.74 -39.81
CA ASP A 203 -30.85 -7.96 -38.55
C ASP A 203 -30.68 -6.86 -37.49
N VAL A 204 -30.62 -5.60 -37.94
CA VAL A 204 -30.65 -4.44 -37.04
C VAL A 204 -32.06 -4.27 -36.46
N PRO A 205 -32.22 -4.12 -35.14
CA PRO A 205 -33.53 -3.89 -34.52
C PRO A 205 -34.22 -2.65 -35.12
N PHE A 206 -35.52 -2.76 -35.39
CA PHE A 206 -36.27 -1.68 -36.04
C PHE A 206 -36.31 -0.41 -35.16
N GLU A 207 -36.29 -0.58 -33.84
CA GLU A 207 -36.33 0.52 -32.86
C GLU A 207 -35.11 1.43 -32.99
N MET A 208 -33.97 0.90 -33.46
CA MET A 208 -32.77 1.70 -33.73
C MET A 208 -32.96 2.64 -34.91
N VAL A 209 -33.72 2.23 -35.92
CA VAL A 209 -34.01 3.02 -37.11
C VAL A 209 -35.07 4.06 -36.82
N GLU A 210 -36.11 3.67 -36.07
CA GLU A 210 -37.21 4.56 -35.65
C GLU A 210 -36.70 5.67 -34.72
N ASN A 211 -35.88 5.32 -33.73
CA ASN A 211 -35.34 6.26 -32.74
C ASN A 211 -33.96 6.84 -33.12
N PHE A 212 -33.58 6.79 -34.41
CA PHE A 212 -32.27 7.26 -34.86
C PHE A 212 -32.14 8.78 -34.70
N ASP A 213 -31.21 9.22 -33.85
CA ASP A 213 -30.85 10.63 -33.67
C ASP A 213 -29.49 10.92 -34.33
N PRO A 214 -29.42 11.80 -35.36
CA PRO A 214 -28.17 12.21 -35.97
C PRO A 214 -27.16 12.85 -34.99
N CYS A 215 -27.64 13.40 -33.86
CA CYS A 215 -26.77 13.97 -32.83
C CYS A 215 -26.11 12.90 -31.94
N HIS A 216 -26.58 11.65 -31.99
CA HIS A 216 -26.00 10.54 -31.24
C HIS A 216 -25.04 9.75 -32.14
N PRO A 217 -23.71 9.83 -31.93
CA PRO A 217 -22.78 9.15 -32.81
C PRO A 217 -22.88 7.63 -32.67
N ILE A 218 -22.90 6.94 -33.81
CA ILE A 218 -22.77 5.48 -33.87
C ILE A 218 -21.28 5.15 -33.97
N LEU A 219 -20.79 4.39 -33.00
CA LEU A 219 -19.42 3.89 -32.96
C LEU A 219 -19.42 2.39 -33.26
N VAL A 220 -18.68 1.98 -34.29
CA VAL A 220 -18.49 0.58 -34.66
C VAL A 220 -17.08 0.15 -34.25
N GLY A 221 -16.98 -0.93 -33.49
CA GLY A 221 -15.71 -1.48 -33.03
C GLY A 221 -15.62 -2.97 -33.32
N GLY A 222 -14.46 -3.43 -33.82
CA GLY A 222 -14.17 -4.85 -33.98
C GLY A 222 -13.95 -5.51 -32.62
N LEU A 223 -14.59 -6.67 -32.42
CA LEU A 223 -14.43 -7.47 -31.22
C LEU A 223 -13.37 -8.54 -31.44
N ALA A 224 -12.50 -8.76 -30.46
CA ALA A 224 -11.57 -9.88 -30.51
C ALA A 224 -12.30 -11.20 -30.17
N LEU A 225 -11.79 -12.33 -30.67
CA LEU A 225 -12.36 -13.67 -30.43
C LEU A 225 -12.55 -13.98 -28.93
N GLY A 226 -11.67 -13.46 -28.06
CA GLY A 226 -11.78 -13.64 -26.62
C GLY A 226 -12.88 -12.80 -25.95
N GLU A 227 -13.29 -11.68 -26.56
CA GLU A 227 -14.26 -10.74 -26.00
C GLU A 227 -15.72 -11.14 -26.24
N GLU A 228 -15.94 -12.09 -27.16
CA GLU A 228 -17.26 -12.65 -27.43
C GLU A 228 -17.77 -13.48 -26.25
N ASN A 229 -16.85 -14.19 -25.58
CA ASN A 229 -17.16 -15.06 -24.47
C ASN A 229 -17.68 -14.30 -23.25
N VAL A 230 -18.56 -14.95 -22.50
CA VAL A 230 -19.11 -14.44 -21.24
C VAL A 230 -18.57 -15.30 -20.09
N GLY A 231 -18.13 -14.65 -19.01
CA GLY A 231 -17.60 -15.37 -17.85
C GLY A 231 -17.47 -14.48 -16.62
N TYR A 232 -16.83 -15.01 -15.57
CA TYR A 232 -16.52 -14.18 -14.41
C TYR A 232 -15.23 -13.40 -14.65
N MET A 233 -15.29 -12.11 -14.36
CA MET A 233 -14.14 -11.23 -14.40
C MET A 233 -13.75 -10.77 -13.01
N GLN A 234 -12.45 -10.81 -12.76
CA GLN A 234 -11.80 -10.23 -11.61
C GLN A 234 -11.29 -8.85 -11.96
N VAL A 235 -11.76 -7.84 -11.24
CA VAL A 235 -11.41 -6.44 -11.49
C VAL A 235 -10.90 -5.80 -10.21
N ARG A 236 -9.82 -5.02 -10.31
CA ARG A 236 -9.31 -4.19 -9.22
C ARG A 236 -10.06 -2.86 -9.21
N LEU A 237 -11.07 -2.74 -8.38
CA LEU A 237 -11.97 -1.60 -8.32
C LEU A 237 -11.63 -0.65 -7.18
N LYS A 238 -11.72 0.65 -7.44
CA LYS A 238 -11.65 1.71 -6.43
C LYS A 238 -12.78 2.69 -6.64
N ARG A 239 -13.47 3.01 -5.55
CA ARG A 239 -14.47 4.06 -5.52
C ARG A 239 -13.86 5.39 -5.96
N HIS A 240 -14.56 6.11 -6.82
CA HIS A 240 -14.08 7.39 -7.31
C HIS A 240 -14.01 8.41 -6.16
N ARG A 241 -12.98 9.26 -6.16
CA ARG A 241 -12.71 10.22 -5.06
C ARG A 241 -13.86 11.19 -4.83
N TRP A 242 -14.49 11.66 -5.92
CA TRP A 242 -15.58 12.64 -5.87
C TRP A 242 -16.98 12.03 -5.74
N HIS A 243 -17.10 10.71 -5.84
CA HIS A 243 -18.36 10.06 -5.55
C HIS A 243 -18.59 10.10 -4.03
N LYS A 244 -19.82 10.32 -3.56
CA LYS A 244 -20.07 10.51 -2.11
C LYS A 244 -20.38 9.22 -1.36
N LYS A 245 -21.05 8.26 -2.02
CA LYS A 245 -21.55 7.03 -1.39
C LYS A 245 -20.56 5.89 -1.56
N VAL A 246 -20.54 4.95 -0.60
CA VAL A 246 -19.86 3.66 -0.77
C VAL A 246 -20.73 2.71 -1.57
N LEU A 247 -20.10 1.82 -2.33
CA LEU A 247 -20.80 0.83 -3.13
C LEU A 247 -21.04 -0.42 -2.30
N LYS A 248 -22.25 -0.97 -2.38
CA LYS A 248 -22.66 -2.15 -1.62
C LYS A 248 -22.57 -3.39 -2.51
N THR A 249 -22.11 -4.49 -1.94
CA THR A 249 -22.06 -5.79 -2.62
C THR A 249 -23.47 -6.27 -2.98
N ARG A 250 -23.61 -6.83 -4.18
CA ARG A 250 -24.89 -7.25 -4.78
C ARG A 250 -25.88 -6.12 -5.09
N ASP A 251 -25.44 -4.86 -5.07
CA ASP A 251 -26.21 -3.77 -5.66
C ASP A 251 -25.75 -3.60 -7.12
N PRO A 252 -26.67 -3.40 -8.08
CA PRO A 252 -26.33 -3.32 -9.50
C PRO A 252 -25.49 -2.08 -9.81
N ILE A 253 -24.52 -2.25 -10.71
CA ILE A 253 -23.73 -1.17 -11.29
C ILE A 253 -23.67 -1.34 -12.80
N ILE A 254 -23.52 -0.24 -13.51
CA ILE A 254 -23.32 -0.21 -14.95
C ILE A 254 -21.83 -0.05 -15.19
N VAL A 255 -21.24 -1.01 -15.88
CA VAL A 255 -19.83 -1.02 -16.23
C VAL A 255 -19.66 -0.69 -17.70
N SER A 256 -18.67 0.16 -17.98
CA SER A 256 -18.17 0.42 -19.33
C SER A 256 -16.81 -0.26 -19.43
N ILE A 257 -16.71 -1.28 -20.27
CA ILE A 257 -15.51 -2.11 -20.46
C ILE A 257 -15.30 -2.32 -21.95
N GLY A 258 -14.19 -1.81 -22.48
CA GLY A 258 -13.96 -1.77 -23.93
C GLY A 258 -15.12 -1.08 -24.64
N TRP A 259 -15.70 -1.73 -25.64
CA TRP A 259 -16.86 -1.24 -26.40
C TRP A 259 -18.21 -1.45 -25.70
N ARG A 260 -18.26 -2.32 -24.69
CA ARG A 260 -19.53 -2.78 -24.09
C ARG A 260 -19.88 -1.96 -22.86
N ARG A 261 -21.14 -1.55 -22.79
CA ARG A 261 -21.78 -0.97 -21.61
C ARG A 261 -22.87 -1.92 -21.17
N TYR A 262 -22.85 -2.34 -19.91
CA TYR A 262 -23.87 -3.25 -19.39
C TYR A 262 -23.99 -3.13 -17.88
N GLN A 263 -25.16 -3.47 -17.36
CA GLN A 263 -25.42 -3.57 -15.95
C GLN A 263 -25.05 -4.95 -15.43
N THR A 264 -24.41 -5.03 -14.27
CA THR A 264 -24.02 -6.28 -13.61
C THR A 264 -24.08 -6.13 -12.09
N VAL A 265 -23.98 -7.25 -11.36
CA VAL A 265 -24.11 -7.32 -9.91
C VAL A 265 -22.79 -7.80 -9.28
N PRO A 266 -21.92 -6.88 -8.83
CA PRO A 266 -20.59 -7.22 -8.32
C PRO A 266 -20.59 -7.71 -6.88
N ILE A 267 -19.63 -8.59 -6.60
CA ILE A 267 -19.20 -8.97 -5.26
C ILE A 267 -17.83 -8.38 -4.98
N TYR A 268 -17.76 -7.51 -3.97
CA TYR A 268 -16.50 -6.93 -3.53
C TYR A 268 -15.78 -7.85 -2.56
N ALA A 269 -14.45 -7.95 -2.69
CA ALA A 269 -13.59 -8.76 -1.85
C ALA A 269 -12.24 -8.08 -1.60
N ILE A 270 -11.55 -8.50 -0.53
CA ILE A 270 -10.15 -8.17 -0.27
C ILE A 270 -9.41 -9.49 -0.06
N GLU A 271 -8.20 -9.54 -0.59
CA GLU A 271 -7.26 -10.61 -0.29
C GLU A 271 -6.74 -10.48 1.15
N ASP A 272 -7.04 -11.46 2.00
CA ASP A 272 -6.45 -11.57 3.33
C ASP A 272 -4.99 -12.05 3.23
N ARG A 273 -4.17 -11.86 4.27
CA ARG A 273 -2.75 -12.32 4.33
C ARG A 273 -2.51 -13.80 4.04
N ASN A 274 -3.56 -14.62 4.07
CA ASN A 274 -3.49 -16.05 3.78
C ASN A 274 -3.83 -16.37 2.31
N GLY A 275 -3.88 -15.37 1.42
CA GLY A 275 -4.27 -15.54 0.01
C GLY A 275 -5.76 -15.84 -0.22
N ARG A 276 -6.62 -15.57 0.78
CA ARG A 276 -8.07 -15.85 0.68
C ARG A 276 -8.82 -14.60 0.27
N HIS A 277 -9.70 -14.72 -0.72
CA HIS A 277 -10.58 -13.63 -1.15
C HIS A 277 -11.78 -13.49 -0.21
N ARG A 278 -11.66 -12.63 0.80
CA ARG A 278 -12.73 -12.39 1.77
C ARG A 278 -13.71 -11.35 1.24
N MET A 279 -14.97 -11.76 1.16
CA MET A 279 -16.10 -10.90 0.80
C MET A 279 -16.20 -9.67 1.73
N LEU A 280 -16.44 -8.52 1.12
CA LEU A 280 -16.83 -7.29 1.77
C LEU A 280 -18.32 -7.02 1.60
N LYS A 281 -18.91 -6.29 2.55
CA LYS A 281 -20.28 -5.78 2.42
C LYS A 281 -20.33 -4.50 1.60
N TYR A 282 -19.29 -3.67 1.73
CA TYR A 282 -19.16 -2.37 1.08
C TYR A 282 -17.74 -2.18 0.56
N THR A 283 -17.57 -1.35 -0.45
CA THR A 283 -16.26 -0.92 -0.91
C THR A 283 -15.56 -0.06 0.15
N PRO A 284 -14.24 -0.20 0.33
CA PRO A 284 -13.48 0.70 1.19
C PRO A 284 -13.42 2.11 0.57
N GLU A 285 -13.38 3.15 1.41
CA GLU A 285 -13.54 4.52 0.94
C GLU A 285 -12.38 5.02 0.06
N HIS A 286 -11.14 4.69 0.41
CA HIS A 286 -9.94 5.22 -0.24
C HIS A 286 -8.95 4.15 -0.72
N MET A 287 -9.39 2.89 -0.74
CA MET A 287 -8.55 1.74 -1.08
C MET A 287 -9.09 1.02 -2.32
N HIS A 288 -8.22 0.29 -3.02
CA HIS A 288 -8.64 -0.66 -4.03
C HIS A 288 -9.16 -1.94 -3.36
N CYS A 289 -10.22 -2.51 -3.90
CA CYS A 289 -10.71 -3.84 -3.57
C CYS A 289 -10.84 -4.67 -4.85
N LEU A 290 -10.92 -5.98 -4.70
CA LEU A 290 -11.31 -6.86 -5.79
C LEU A 290 -12.83 -6.76 -5.97
N ALA A 291 -13.28 -6.76 -7.21
CA ALA A 291 -14.67 -6.87 -7.60
C ALA A 291 -14.79 -8.04 -8.57
N MET A 292 -15.70 -8.96 -8.27
CA MET A 292 -16.01 -10.11 -9.12
C MET A 292 -17.43 -9.94 -9.64
N PHE A 293 -17.61 -10.05 -10.94
CA PHE A 293 -18.94 -10.02 -11.56
C PHE A 293 -18.93 -10.85 -12.84
N TRP A 294 -20.12 -11.19 -13.32
CA TRP A 294 -20.32 -11.97 -14.53
C TRP A 294 -20.70 -11.05 -15.69
N GLY A 295 -20.08 -11.25 -16.86
CA GLY A 295 -20.32 -10.44 -18.05
C GLY A 295 -19.36 -10.79 -19.19
N PRO A 296 -19.49 -10.10 -20.34
CA PRO A 296 -18.55 -10.15 -21.44
C PRO A 296 -17.10 -10.00 -21.00
N LEU A 297 -16.25 -10.95 -21.40
CA LEU A 297 -14.84 -10.93 -21.06
C LEU A 297 -14.13 -9.78 -21.78
N ALA A 298 -13.16 -9.18 -21.09
CA ALA A 298 -12.28 -8.17 -21.65
C ALA A 298 -10.82 -8.54 -21.35
N PRO A 299 -9.85 -8.12 -22.19
CA PRO A 299 -8.45 -8.41 -21.96
C PRO A 299 -7.97 -7.90 -20.59
N PRO A 300 -7.00 -8.57 -19.96
CA PRO A 300 -6.40 -8.12 -18.71
C PRO A 300 -5.82 -6.72 -18.86
N HIS A 301 -5.78 -5.96 -17.77
CA HIS A 301 -5.32 -4.58 -17.72
C HIS A 301 -6.17 -3.56 -18.49
N THR A 302 -7.32 -3.96 -19.05
CA THR A 302 -8.30 -3.03 -19.62
C THR A 302 -8.92 -2.15 -18.53
N GLY A 303 -9.06 -0.86 -18.83
CA GLY A 303 -9.72 0.10 -17.94
C GLY A 303 -11.24 -0.11 -17.89
N VAL A 304 -11.81 0.04 -16.70
CA VAL A 304 -13.24 -0.09 -16.45
C VAL A 304 -13.74 1.14 -15.71
N VAL A 305 -14.85 1.69 -16.17
CA VAL A 305 -15.56 2.77 -15.48
C VAL A 305 -16.92 2.26 -15.03
N ALA A 306 -17.28 2.52 -13.78
CA ALA A 306 -18.56 2.15 -13.21
C ALA A 306 -19.44 3.36 -12.93
N VAL A 307 -20.73 3.23 -13.22
CA VAL A 307 -21.78 4.22 -13.00
C VAL A 307 -22.96 3.51 -12.31
N GLN A 308 -23.75 4.22 -11.50
CA GLN A 308 -24.99 3.67 -10.93
C GLN A 308 -26.21 4.06 -11.75
N ASN A 309 -26.40 5.37 -11.97
CA ASN A 309 -27.57 5.91 -12.65
C ASN A 309 -27.13 6.70 -13.89
N LEU A 310 -27.86 6.54 -14.99
CA LEU A 310 -27.64 7.28 -16.24
C LEU A 310 -28.40 8.62 -16.30
N SER A 311 -29.37 8.83 -15.40
CA SER A 311 -30.28 9.97 -15.49
C SER A 311 -29.56 11.32 -15.37
N ASN A 312 -30.04 12.30 -16.15
CA ASN A 312 -29.43 13.63 -16.20
C ASN A 312 -29.77 14.51 -14.98
N ASN A 313 -30.80 14.16 -14.22
CA ASN A 313 -31.36 14.95 -13.12
C ASN A 313 -30.56 14.85 -11.79
N GLN A 314 -29.28 14.49 -11.84
CA GLN A 314 -28.46 14.36 -10.63
C GLN A 314 -27.43 15.47 -10.52
N ALA A 315 -27.50 16.23 -9.42
CA ALA A 315 -26.49 17.24 -9.05
C ALA A 315 -25.15 16.62 -8.57
N SER A 316 -25.08 15.29 -8.38
CA SER A 316 -23.90 14.59 -7.88
C SER A 316 -23.03 13.98 -8.98
N PHE A 317 -21.74 13.83 -8.69
CA PHE A 317 -20.79 13.15 -9.57
C PHE A 317 -21.22 11.70 -9.88
N ARG A 318 -21.42 11.39 -11.17
CA ARG A 318 -22.06 10.16 -11.65
C ARG A 318 -21.14 8.94 -11.68
N ILE A 319 -19.88 9.14 -12.05
CA ILE A 319 -18.90 8.04 -12.07
C ILE A 319 -18.67 7.58 -10.63
N THR A 320 -18.98 6.32 -10.35
CA THR A 320 -19.00 5.78 -9.00
C THR A 320 -17.66 5.14 -8.63
N ALA A 321 -17.05 4.44 -9.59
CA ALA A 321 -15.77 3.77 -9.40
C ALA A 321 -14.98 3.69 -10.71
N THR A 322 -13.67 3.60 -10.56
CA THR A 322 -12.74 3.25 -11.63
C THR A 322 -12.08 1.94 -11.29
N ALA A 323 -11.79 1.13 -12.29
CA ALA A 323 -11.27 -0.20 -12.07
C ALA A 323 -10.41 -0.66 -13.25
N THR A 324 -9.63 -1.71 -13.05
CA THR A 324 -8.82 -2.34 -14.09
C THR A 324 -9.03 -3.84 -14.05
N VAL A 325 -9.27 -4.46 -15.20
CA VAL A 325 -9.40 -5.93 -15.30
C VAL A 325 -8.08 -6.56 -14.89
N LEU A 326 -8.13 -7.60 -14.06
CA LEU A 326 -6.95 -8.36 -13.64
C LEU A 326 -6.88 -9.69 -14.36
N GLU A 327 -7.95 -10.47 -14.28
CA GLU A 327 -7.99 -11.85 -14.76
C GLU A 327 -9.44 -12.26 -15.02
N PHE A 328 -9.62 -13.25 -15.90
CA PHE A 328 -10.87 -13.96 -16.10
C PHE A 328 -10.73 -15.36 -15.50
N ASN A 329 -11.67 -15.75 -14.65
CA ASN A 329 -11.62 -17.03 -13.95
C ASN A 329 -12.98 -17.73 -14.06
N HIS A 330 -13.01 -19.02 -14.37
CA HIS A 330 -14.26 -19.77 -14.43
C HIS A 330 -14.90 -20.00 -13.05
N ALA A 331 -14.18 -19.84 -11.94
CA ALA A 331 -14.70 -20.00 -10.59
C ALA A 331 -14.14 -18.98 -9.59
N ALA A 332 -14.95 -17.97 -9.25
CA ALA A 332 -14.62 -17.02 -8.19
C ALA A 332 -14.73 -17.68 -6.80
N ARG A 333 -13.61 -18.09 -6.19
CA ARG A 333 -13.56 -18.66 -4.82
C ARG A 333 -13.65 -17.57 -3.74
N ILE A 334 -14.72 -16.78 -3.75
CA ILE A 334 -14.96 -15.75 -2.73
C ILE A 334 -15.51 -16.42 -1.48
N VAL A 335 -14.94 -16.09 -0.32
CA VAL A 335 -15.39 -16.61 0.97
C VAL A 335 -15.96 -15.51 1.86
N LYS A 336 -17.04 -15.81 2.56
CA LYS A 336 -17.60 -14.96 3.61
C LYS A 336 -17.31 -15.59 4.96
N LYS A 337 -16.79 -14.75 5.86
CA LYS A 337 -16.56 -15.14 7.24
C LYS A 337 -17.89 -15.28 7.98
N ILE A 338 -18.10 -16.43 8.59
CA ILE A 338 -19.19 -16.69 9.53
C ILE A 338 -18.58 -16.92 10.92
N LYS A 339 -19.26 -16.45 11.94
CA LYS A 339 -18.92 -16.77 13.32
C LYS A 339 -20.06 -17.57 13.92
N LEU A 340 -19.78 -18.81 14.31
CA LEU A 340 -20.68 -19.54 15.20
C LEU A 340 -20.39 -19.04 16.61
N VAL A 341 -21.44 -18.64 17.33
CA VAL A 341 -21.33 -18.01 18.65
C VAL A 341 -21.96 -18.94 19.67
N GLY A 342 -21.34 -19.11 20.83
CA GLY A 342 -21.90 -19.86 21.94
C GLY A 342 -21.49 -19.31 23.29
N TYR A 343 -22.13 -19.81 24.33
CA TYR A 343 -22.02 -19.32 25.71
C TYR A 343 -21.59 -20.42 26.66
N ALA A 344 -20.85 -20.06 27.70
CA ALA A 344 -20.36 -21.03 28.67
C ALA A 344 -21.45 -21.41 29.67
N CYS A 345 -21.88 -22.68 29.65
CA CYS A 345 -22.83 -23.24 30.61
C CYS A 345 -22.15 -23.57 31.94
N LYS A 346 -21.07 -24.36 31.91
CA LYS A 346 -20.28 -24.77 33.09
C LYS A 346 -18.79 -24.66 32.82
N ILE A 347 -18.07 -24.06 33.76
CA ILE A 347 -16.66 -23.70 33.62
C ILE A 347 -15.83 -24.39 34.72
N PHE A 348 -14.75 -25.04 34.32
CA PHE A 348 -13.75 -25.64 35.21
C PHE A 348 -12.46 -24.81 35.16
N LYS A 349 -11.29 -25.43 35.34
CA LYS A 349 -10.01 -24.73 35.23
C LYS A 349 -9.71 -24.35 33.78
N LYS A 350 -9.49 -25.36 32.94
CA LYS A 350 -9.17 -25.19 31.50
C LYS A 350 -10.23 -25.76 30.57
N THR A 351 -11.28 -26.37 31.11
CA THR A 351 -12.38 -26.92 30.33
C THR A 351 -13.65 -26.13 30.59
N ALA A 352 -14.48 -26.00 29.57
CA ALA A 352 -15.83 -25.47 29.72
C ALA A 352 -16.78 -26.18 28.76
N PHE A 353 -18.04 -26.27 29.17
CA PHE A 353 -19.13 -26.73 28.32
C PHE A 353 -19.81 -25.52 27.69
N ILE A 354 -19.88 -25.51 26.36
CA ILE A 354 -20.41 -24.40 25.56
C ILE A 354 -21.77 -24.82 24.99
N GLU A 355 -22.79 -24.00 25.20
CA GLU A 355 -24.13 -24.17 24.65
C GLU A 355 -24.42 -23.12 23.56
N ASP A 356 -25.47 -23.38 22.78
CA ASP A 356 -26.03 -22.53 21.73
C ASP A 356 -25.06 -22.20 20.57
N MET A 357 -23.95 -22.93 20.45
CA MET A 357 -23.02 -22.85 19.30
C MET A 357 -23.40 -23.81 18.16
N PHE A 358 -23.92 -24.98 18.51
CA PHE A 358 -24.31 -26.06 17.61
C PHE A 358 -25.70 -26.52 17.98
N THR A 359 -26.43 -27.08 17.02
CA THR A 359 -27.80 -27.56 17.22
C THR A 359 -27.82 -29.05 17.58
N SER A 360 -26.90 -29.84 17.00
CA SER A 360 -26.85 -31.30 17.16
C SER A 360 -25.45 -31.81 17.52
N ASP A 361 -25.39 -33.01 18.08
CA ASP A 361 -24.11 -33.67 18.41
C ASP A 361 -23.34 -34.10 17.15
N LEU A 362 -24.05 -34.33 16.04
CA LEU A 362 -23.45 -34.60 14.72
C LEU A 362 -22.68 -33.39 14.18
N GLU A 363 -23.20 -32.17 14.39
CA GLU A 363 -22.46 -30.95 14.07
C GLU A 363 -21.18 -30.85 14.92
N ILE A 364 -21.26 -31.16 16.21
CA ILE A 364 -20.09 -31.14 17.09
C ILE A 364 -19.04 -32.14 16.62
N ALA A 365 -19.44 -33.35 16.21
CA ALA A 365 -18.52 -34.34 15.65
C ALA A 365 -17.83 -33.83 14.38
N ARG A 366 -18.54 -33.11 13.50
CA ARG A 366 -17.95 -32.49 12.31
C ARG A 366 -16.95 -31.38 12.65
N PHE A 367 -17.16 -30.67 13.76
CA PHE A 367 -16.29 -29.59 14.23
C PHE A 367 -15.37 -30.03 15.39
N GLU A 368 -15.18 -31.34 15.62
CA GLU A 368 -14.22 -31.85 16.59
C GLU A 368 -12.80 -31.41 16.20
N GLY A 369 -12.04 -30.92 17.18
CA GLY A 369 -10.71 -30.37 16.95
C GLY A 369 -10.68 -28.94 16.41
N ALA A 370 -11.83 -28.32 16.10
CA ALA A 370 -11.87 -26.97 15.59
C ALA A 370 -11.36 -25.93 16.59
N ALA A 371 -10.63 -24.93 16.09
CA ALA A 371 -10.10 -23.83 16.88
C ALA A 371 -11.19 -22.79 17.19
N ILE A 372 -11.36 -22.52 18.48
CA ILE A 372 -12.32 -21.52 19.00
C ILE A 372 -11.59 -20.43 19.77
N ARG A 373 -12.23 -19.28 19.93
CA ARG A 373 -11.68 -18.15 20.68
C ARG A 373 -12.77 -17.43 21.45
N THR A 374 -12.43 -16.94 22.64
CA THR A 374 -13.31 -16.01 23.38
C THR A 374 -13.13 -14.57 22.91
N VAL A 375 -14.12 -13.71 23.18
CA VAL A 375 -13.96 -12.25 22.99
C VAL A 375 -12.82 -11.68 23.83
N SER A 376 -12.57 -12.26 25.01
CA SER A 376 -11.42 -11.96 25.87
C SER A 376 -10.07 -12.39 25.29
N GLY A 377 -10.05 -13.12 24.17
CA GLY A 377 -8.84 -13.45 23.41
C GLY A 377 -8.23 -14.82 23.72
N ILE A 378 -8.73 -15.54 24.74
CA ILE A 378 -8.29 -16.88 25.14
C ILE A 378 -8.59 -17.88 24.02
N ARG A 379 -7.57 -18.63 23.57
CA ARG A 379 -7.74 -19.66 22.53
C ARG A 379 -8.22 -20.96 23.16
N GLY A 380 -8.93 -21.75 22.36
CA GLY A 380 -9.39 -23.07 22.75
C GLY A 380 -9.65 -23.99 21.58
N GLN A 381 -10.10 -25.19 21.89
CA GLN A 381 -10.40 -26.25 20.95
C GLN A 381 -11.69 -26.96 21.34
N VAL A 382 -12.53 -27.29 20.36
CA VAL A 382 -13.66 -28.20 20.54
C VAL A 382 -13.11 -29.61 20.71
N LYS A 383 -13.52 -30.31 21.78
CA LYS A 383 -13.13 -31.70 22.02
C LYS A 383 -14.23 -32.65 21.57
N LYS A 384 -15.28 -32.83 22.36
CA LYS A 384 -16.35 -33.81 22.06
C LYS A 384 -17.70 -33.24 22.45
N ALA A 385 -18.78 -33.83 21.93
CA ALA A 385 -20.11 -33.61 22.46
C ALA A 385 -20.15 -34.00 23.95
N ALA A 386 -20.82 -33.19 24.76
CA ALA A 386 -21.02 -33.46 26.16
C ALA A 386 -22.18 -34.43 26.32
N LYS A 387 -21.96 -35.55 27.03
CA LYS A 387 -23.06 -36.43 27.46
C LYS A 387 -23.91 -35.72 28.52
N GLU A 388 -25.18 -36.09 28.61
CA GLU A 388 -26.30 -35.48 29.37
C GLU A 388 -26.02 -34.98 30.82
N GLU A 389 -24.96 -35.43 31.48
CA GLU A 389 -24.79 -35.32 32.94
C GLU A 389 -24.50 -33.89 33.48
N VAL A 390 -24.44 -32.85 32.64
CA VAL A 390 -23.80 -31.58 33.04
C VAL A 390 -24.69 -30.34 33.03
N ALA A 391 -25.93 -30.43 32.57
CA ALA A 391 -26.91 -29.40 32.89
C ALA A 391 -27.49 -29.71 34.28
N ASN A 392 -27.00 -29.07 35.34
CA ASN A 392 -27.70 -29.00 36.63
C ASN A 392 -29.04 -28.22 36.54
N LYS A 393 -29.71 -28.23 35.38
CA LYS A 393 -31.13 -28.01 35.26
C LYS A 393 -31.75 -29.36 35.58
N SER A 394 -32.33 -29.46 36.78
CA SER A 394 -33.23 -30.52 37.23
C SER A 394 -33.60 -31.52 36.14
N LYS A 395 -33.34 -32.82 36.37
CA LYS A 395 -34.05 -33.92 35.72
C LYS A 395 -35.57 -33.69 35.92
N LYS A 396 -36.19 -32.81 35.14
CA LYS A 396 -37.63 -32.78 34.98
C LYS A 396 -37.92 -34.06 34.23
N LYS A 397 -38.51 -35.01 34.95
CA LYS A 397 -38.96 -36.31 34.47
C LYS A 397 -39.55 -36.15 33.05
N GLY A 398 -38.91 -36.77 32.06
CA GLY A 398 -39.44 -36.88 30.69
C GLY A 398 -38.97 -35.86 29.64
N GLY A 399 -37.97 -35.00 29.92
CA GLY A 399 -37.41 -34.12 28.88
C GLY A 399 -36.32 -34.79 28.05
N HIS A 400 -36.37 -34.64 26.71
CA HIS A 400 -35.28 -35.05 25.81
C HIS A 400 -33.95 -34.36 26.19
N ALA A 401 -32.84 -35.08 26.01
CA ALA A 401 -31.49 -34.56 26.19
C ALA A 401 -31.33 -33.21 25.47
N LYS A 402 -30.75 -32.19 26.14
CA LYS A 402 -30.36 -30.96 25.43
C LYS A 402 -29.11 -31.27 24.60
N GLU A 403 -29.32 -31.63 23.34
CA GLU A 403 -28.28 -31.84 22.33
C GLU A 403 -27.54 -30.54 21.99
N GLY A 404 -26.34 -30.65 21.40
CA GLY A 404 -25.59 -29.47 20.92
C GLY A 404 -24.69 -28.80 21.96
N ILE A 405 -24.43 -29.46 23.10
CA ILE A 405 -23.46 -28.96 24.10
C ILE A 405 -22.06 -29.49 23.80
N ALA A 406 -21.13 -28.60 23.49
CA ALA A 406 -19.75 -28.96 23.18
C ALA A 406 -18.84 -28.87 24.41
N ARG A 407 -18.05 -29.91 24.67
CA ARG A 407 -16.93 -29.85 25.63
C ARG A 407 -15.74 -29.20 24.94
N CYS A 408 -15.27 -28.09 25.50
CA CYS A 408 -14.18 -27.31 24.97
C CYS A 408 -13.03 -27.19 25.97
N THR A 409 -11.79 -27.18 25.47
CA THR A 409 -10.58 -26.89 26.25
C THR A 409 -10.03 -25.52 25.88
N PHE A 410 -9.57 -24.74 26.85
CA PHE A 410 -9.05 -23.39 26.70
C PHE A 410 -7.67 -23.26 27.36
N GLU A 411 -6.91 -22.26 26.95
CA GLU A 411 -5.59 -21.96 27.54
C GLU A 411 -5.68 -21.59 29.03
N ASP A 412 -6.69 -20.80 29.38
CA ASP A 412 -6.98 -20.32 30.73
C ASP A 412 -8.48 -20.35 31.03
N LYS A 413 -8.84 -20.12 32.29
CA LYS A 413 -10.21 -20.12 32.78
C LYS A 413 -11.00 -18.94 32.20
N ILE A 414 -11.99 -19.28 31.38
CA ILE A 414 -12.95 -18.31 30.83
C ILE A 414 -13.93 -17.82 31.90
N LYS A 415 -14.60 -16.69 31.64
CA LYS A 415 -15.67 -16.17 32.50
C LYS A 415 -17.04 -16.53 31.94
N LYS A 416 -18.05 -16.58 32.81
CA LYS A 416 -19.44 -16.86 32.40
C LYS A 416 -20.03 -15.78 31.47
N GLY A 417 -19.55 -14.54 31.58
CA GLY A 417 -19.92 -13.45 30.67
C GLY A 417 -19.11 -13.39 29.37
N ASP A 418 -18.16 -14.32 29.15
CA ASP A 418 -17.42 -14.38 27.89
C ASP A 418 -18.27 -15.03 26.80
N ILE A 419 -18.19 -14.46 25.61
CA ILE A 419 -18.77 -15.03 24.39
C ILE A 419 -17.69 -15.85 23.70
N VAL A 420 -17.98 -17.12 23.41
CA VAL A 420 -17.09 -18.01 22.66
C VAL A 420 -17.53 -18.00 21.20
N PHE A 421 -16.58 -17.93 20.27
CA PHE A 421 -16.89 -18.02 18.85
C PHE A 421 -15.91 -18.90 18.08
N LEU A 422 -16.44 -19.59 17.08
CA LEU A 422 -15.70 -20.33 16.06
C LEU A 422 -15.67 -19.50 14.78
N ARG A 423 -14.50 -19.33 14.16
CA ARG A 423 -14.35 -18.60 12.88
C ARG A 423 -14.44 -19.59 11.73
N ALA A 424 -15.58 -19.62 11.05
CA ALA A 424 -15.81 -20.42 9.85
C ALA A 424 -15.81 -19.55 8.58
N TRP A 425 -15.71 -20.20 7.43
CA TRP A 425 -15.73 -19.56 6.12
C TRP A 425 -16.69 -20.35 5.23
N THR A 426 -17.58 -19.65 4.56
CA THR A 426 -18.49 -20.23 3.56
C THR A 426 -18.18 -19.62 2.20
N GLN A 427 -18.33 -20.41 1.15
CA GLN A 427 -18.21 -19.92 -0.22
C GLN A 427 -19.43 -19.07 -0.57
N VAL A 428 -19.20 -17.97 -1.29
CA VAL A 428 -20.26 -17.10 -1.79
C VAL A 428 -20.21 -17.10 -3.30
N GLU A 429 -21.34 -17.46 -3.90
CA GLU A 429 -21.52 -17.44 -5.34
C GLU A 429 -21.76 -16.02 -5.85
N VAL A 430 -21.15 -15.73 -7.00
CA VAL A 430 -21.31 -14.50 -7.76
C VAL A 430 -22.51 -14.67 -8.69
N PRO A 431 -23.52 -13.78 -8.68
CA PRO A 431 -24.67 -13.88 -9.57
C PRO A 431 -24.26 -13.81 -11.05
N CYS A 432 -24.77 -14.74 -11.85
CA CYS A 432 -24.63 -14.74 -13.31
C CYS A 432 -25.66 -13.78 -13.94
N PHE A 433 -25.43 -12.48 -13.79
CA PHE A 433 -26.30 -11.45 -14.35
C PHE A 433 -25.50 -10.37 -15.09
N TYR A 434 -25.82 -10.18 -16.37
CA TYR A 434 -25.50 -8.96 -17.10
C TYR A 434 -26.72 -8.53 -17.93
N ASN A 435 -26.91 -7.22 -18.09
CA ASN A 435 -27.94 -6.64 -18.94
C ASN A 435 -27.30 -5.57 -19.84
N PRO A 436 -27.20 -5.77 -21.16
CA PRO A 436 -26.57 -4.80 -22.06
C PRO A 436 -27.32 -3.46 -22.06
N LEU A 437 -26.55 -2.38 -22.17
CA LEU A 437 -27.11 -1.03 -22.20
C LEU A 437 -27.54 -0.68 -23.63
N THR A 438 -28.85 -0.74 -23.88
CA THR A 438 -29.48 -0.53 -25.20
C THR A 438 -30.02 0.88 -25.40
N THR A 439 -29.28 1.92 -24.99
CA THR A 439 -29.75 3.32 -25.07
C THR A 439 -30.11 3.78 -26.48
N ALA A 440 -29.51 3.20 -27.52
CA ALA A 440 -29.79 3.56 -28.91
C ALA A 440 -31.11 2.96 -29.45
N LEU A 441 -31.70 2.00 -28.73
CA LEU A 441 -33.01 1.42 -29.10
C LEU A 441 -34.18 2.19 -28.48
N GLN A 442 -33.90 3.16 -27.60
CA GLN A 442 -34.91 3.90 -26.86
C GLN A 442 -34.97 5.34 -27.36
N PRO A 443 -36.14 6.00 -27.28
CA PRO A 443 -36.25 7.42 -27.59
C PRO A 443 -35.40 8.23 -26.59
N ARG A 444 -34.85 9.36 -27.07
CA ARG A 444 -33.89 10.17 -26.30
C ARG A 444 -34.48 10.78 -25.02
N ASP A 445 -35.79 10.99 -24.98
CA ASP A 445 -36.49 11.56 -23.84
C ASP A 445 -36.61 10.55 -22.68
N GLU A 446 -36.53 9.26 -22.99
CA GLU A 446 -36.62 8.20 -21.99
C GLU A 446 -35.24 7.82 -21.46
N THR A 447 -35.14 7.73 -20.13
CA THR A 447 -33.93 7.23 -19.49
C THR A 447 -33.98 5.71 -19.42
N TRP A 448 -32.90 5.06 -19.87
CA TRP A 448 -32.76 3.61 -19.75
C TRP A 448 -32.98 3.12 -18.31
N GLN A 449 -33.89 2.14 -18.19
CA GLN A 449 -34.26 1.54 -16.92
C GLN A 449 -33.63 0.16 -16.78
N GLY A 450 -32.83 0.01 -15.73
CA GLY A 450 -32.25 -1.27 -15.34
C GLY A 450 -32.73 -1.74 -13.98
N MET A 451 -32.05 -2.73 -13.44
CA MET A 451 -32.21 -3.17 -12.06
C MET A 451 -31.97 -2.01 -11.11
N LYS A 452 -32.94 -1.71 -10.25
CA LYS A 452 -32.83 -0.66 -9.23
C LYS A 452 -31.94 -1.10 -8.07
N THR A 453 -31.33 -0.14 -7.39
CA THR A 453 -30.53 -0.42 -6.20
C THR A 453 -31.43 -0.81 -5.01
N VAL A 454 -30.88 -1.53 -4.03
CA VAL A 454 -31.63 -1.89 -2.81
C VAL A 454 -32.13 -0.66 -2.05
N SER A 455 -31.42 0.46 -2.14
CA SER A 455 -31.86 1.71 -1.52
C SER A 455 -33.05 2.34 -2.24
N GLU A 456 -33.12 2.27 -3.57
CA GLU A 456 -34.23 2.80 -4.36
C GLU A 456 -35.48 1.96 -4.15
N LEU A 457 -35.34 0.62 -4.23
CA LEU A 457 -36.44 -0.31 -3.96
C LEU A 457 -37.06 -0.10 -2.57
N ARG A 458 -36.23 0.10 -1.55
CA ARG A 458 -36.73 0.39 -0.18
C ARG A 458 -37.48 1.70 -0.08
N ARG A 459 -37.04 2.74 -0.81
CA ARG A 459 -37.72 4.04 -0.82
C ARG A 459 -39.07 3.96 -1.52
N GLU A 460 -39.11 3.28 -2.66
CA GLU A 460 -40.36 3.06 -3.41
C GLU A 460 -41.38 2.24 -2.60
N GLN A 461 -40.91 1.22 -1.89
CA GLN A 461 -41.75 0.35 -1.07
C GLN A 461 -41.94 0.86 0.37
N ASN A 462 -41.44 2.05 0.71
CA ASN A 462 -41.46 2.61 2.07
C ASN A 462 -40.95 1.65 3.17
N LEU A 463 -39.97 0.80 2.84
CA LEU A 463 -39.40 -0.18 3.77
C LEU A 463 -38.21 0.41 4.55
N PRO A 464 -38.20 0.31 5.89
CA PRO A 464 -37.09 0.78 6.69
C PRO A 464 -35.84 -0.09 6.49
N VAL A 465 -34.66 0.48 6.75
CA VAL A 465 -33.41 -0.27 6.75
C VAL A 465 -33.39 -1.21 7.97
N PRO A 466 -33.12 -2.52 7.81
CA PRO A 466 -33.06 -3.44 8.93
C PRO A 466 -31.84 -3.14 9.81
N VAL A 467 -32.09 -2.82 11.08
CA VAL A 467 -31.05 -2.50 12.07
C VAL A 467 -31.20 -3.45 13.26
N ASN A 468 -30.15 -4.21 13.55
CA ASN A 468 -30.09 -5.00 14.77
C ASN A 468 -29.58 -4.12 15.93
N LYS A 469 -30.41 -3.95 16.97
CA LYS A 469 -30.12 -3.12 18.15
C LYS A 469 -28.86 -3.55 18.92
N ASP A 470 -28.51 -4.83 18.87
CA ASP A 470 -27.34 -5.40 19.55
C ASP A 470 -26.04 -5.19 18.75
N SER A 471 -26.14 -4.84 17.47
CA SER A 471 -24.98 -4.55 16.62
C SER A 471 -24.56 -3.09 16.66
N LEU A 472 -25.35 -2.22 17.28
CA LEU A 472 -25.03 -0.80 17.43
C LEU A 472 -23.97 -0.60 18.52
N TYR A 473 -22.91 0.13 18.20
CA TYR A 473 -21.88 0.49 19.16
C TYR A 473 -22.44 1.43 20.22
N ARG A 474 -22.07 1.20 21.48
CA ARG A 474 -22.45 2.02 22.63
C ARG A 474 -21.19 2.39 23.41
N PRO A 475 -21.15 3.58 24.05
CA PRO A 475 -20.09 3.90 25.00
C PRO A 475 -20.15 2.91 26.17
N ILE A 476 -19.00 2.39 26.60
CA ILE A 476 -18.89 1.40 27.68
C ILE A 476 -18.14 2.02 28.85
N GLU A 477 -18.82 2.23 29.97
CA GLU A 477 -18.19 2.64 31.22
C GLU A 477 -17.64 1.43 31.98
N ARG A 478 -16.33 1.39 32.22
CA ARG A 478 -15.67 0.27 32.90
C ARG A 478 -15.39 0.62 34.36
N LYS A 479 -16.01 -0.11 35.28
CA LYS A 479 -15.72 0.01 36.72
C LYS A 479 -14.29 -0.49 37.02
N PRO A 480 -13.55 0.15 37.96
CA PRO A 480 -12.23 -0.31 38.35
C PRO A 480 -12.32 -1.71 38.97
N ARG A 481 -11.54 -2.65 38.44
CA ARG A 481 -11.57 -4.05 38.87
C ARG A 481 -10.66 -4.24 40.08
N LYS A 482 -11.25 -4.41 41.26
CA LYS A 482 -10.54 -4.85 42.49
C LYS A 482 -10.54 -6.38 42.54
N PHE A 483 -9.36 -6.99 42.73
CA PHE A 483 -9.21 -8.44 42.85
C PHE A 483 -9.25 -8.87 44.32
N ASN A 484 -9.66 -10.12 44.56
CA ASN A 484 -9.62 -10.68 45.90
C ASN A 484 -8.16 -10.86 46.36
N PRO A 485 -7.88 -10.69 47.67
CA PRO A 485 -6.56 -10.93 48.22
C PRO A 485 -6.14 -12.40 48.06
N LEU A 486 -4.83 -12.65 48.06
CA LEU A 486 -4.27 -14.00 47.98
C LEU A 486 -4.65 -14.82 49.22
N VAL A 487 -5.26 -15.97 49.02
CA VAL A 487 -5.59 -16.93 50.09
C VAL A 487 -4.67 -18.13 50.00
N ILE A 488 -3.80 -18.28 51.00
CA ILE A 488 -2.87 -19.42 51.09
C ILE A 488 -3.61 -20.61 51.74
N PRO A 489 -3.56 -21.82 51.16
CA PRO A 489 -4.12 -23.01 51.80
C PRO A 489 -3.49 -23.26 53.18
N LYS A 490 -4.31 -23.67 54.16
CA LYS A 490 -3.85 -23.88 55.55
C LYS A 490 -2.74 -24.93 55.66
N SER A 491 -2.81 -25.99 54.86
CA SER A 491 -1.78 -27.03 54.79
C SER A 491 -0.44 -26.47 54.35
N LEU A 492 -0.42 -25.64 53.30
CA LEU A 492 0.79 -24.99 52.82
C LEU A 492 1.32 -23.99 53.85
N GLN A 493 0.43 -23.18 54.45
CA GLN A 493 0.82 -22.21 55.47
C GLN A 493 1.50 -22.85 56.70
N ALA A 494 1.11 -24.08 57.07
CA ALA A 494 1.74 -24.82 58.16
C ALA A 494 3.15 -25.33 57.78
N ALA A 495 3.36 -25.72 56.53
CA ALA A 495 4.61 -26.25 56.00
C ALA A 495 5.65 -25.17 55.62
N LEU A 496 5.26 -23.89 55.58
CA LEU A 496 6.17 -22.80 55.25
C LEU A 496 7.28 -22.65 56.32
N PRO A 497 8.54 -22.39 55.91
CA PRO A 497 9.60 -21.99 56.82
C PRO A 497 9.20 -20.81 57.69
N PHE A 498 9.71 -20.75 58.91
CA PHE A 498 9.36 -19.72 59.89
C PHE A 498 9.49 -18.29 59.34
N ALA A 499 10.55 -18.01 58.57
CA ALA A 499 10.81 -16.70 57.98
C ALA A 499 9.74 -16.26 56.96
N SER A 500 9.16 -17.19 56.19
CA SER A 500 8.18 -16.87 55.13
C SER A 500 6.73 -17.05 55.57
N LYS A 501 6.49 -17.46 56.82
CA LYS A 501 5.15 -17.67 57.35
C LYS A 501 4.42 -16.33 57.53
N PRO A 502 3.20 -16.17 56.99
CA PRO A 502 2.47 -14.92 57.11
C PRO A 502 2.05 -14.66 58.57
N LYS A 503 2.37 -13.47 59.08
CA LYS A 503 2.07 -13.02 60.44
C LYS A 503 0.65 -12.44 60.53
N ASN A 504 -0.34 -13.25 60.17
CA ASN A 504 -1.75 -12.83 60.22
C ASN A 504 -2.25 -12.89 61.67
N ILE A 505 -2.47 -11.72 62.27
CA ILE A 505 -3.06 -11.61 63.62
C ILE A 505 -4.57 -11.85 63.49
N PRO A 506 -5.14 -12.90 64.11
CA PRO A 506 -6.57 -13.13 64.04
C PRO A 506 -7.33 -12.01 64.75
N HIS A 507 -8.46 -11.59 64.18
CA HIS A 507 -9.32 -10.59 64.80
C HIS A 507 -9.86 -11.11 66.14
N ARG A 508 -9.60 -10.37 67.22
CA ARG A 508 -10.02 -10.76 68.58
C ARG A 508 -11.52 -10.50 68.75
N ARG A 509 -12.28 -11.52 69.19
CA ARG A 509 -13.73 -11.39 69.41
C ARG A 509 -14.11 -10.59 70.65
N ARG A 510 -13.26 -10.60 71.69
CA ARG A 510 -13.50 -9.88 72.95
C ARG A 510 -12.65 -8.60 72.98
N PRO A 511 -13.25 -7.42 73.26
CA PRO A 511 -12.50 -6.18 73.38
C PRO A 511 -11.49 -6.25 74.52
N LEU A 512 -10.34 -5.61 74.35
CA LEU A 512 -9.36 -5.42 75.42
C LEU A 512 -9.92 -4.47 76.48
N LEU A 513 -9.38 -4.56 77.70
CA LEU A 513 -9.72 -3.64 78.78
C LEU A 513 -9.43 -2.18 78.39
N GLU A 514 -8.34 -1.95 77.65
CA GLU A 514 -7.98 -0.66 77.06
C GLU A 514 -9.05 -0.13 76.11
N ASN A 515 -9.58 -0.97 75.22
CA ASN A 515 -10.67 -0.58 74.32
C ASN A 515 -11.95 -0.24 75.09
N ARG A 516 -12.18 -0.85 76.27
CA ARG A 516 -13.34 -0.52 77.13
C ARG A 516 -13.12 0.74 77.97
N ARG A 517 -11.86 1.08 78.28
CA ARG A 517 -11.46 2.29 79.01
C ARG A 517 -11.19 3.48 78.09
N ALA A 518 -11.24 3.28 76.78
CA ALA A 518 -10.99 4.34 75.80
C ALA A 518 -12.01 5.48 75.98
N VAL A 519 -11.48 6.69 76.17
CA VAL A 519 -12.29 7.91 76.34
C VAL A 519 -12.99 8.21 75.02
N VAL A 520 -14.29 8.51 75.11
CA VAL A 520 -15.12 8.82 73.95
C VAL A 520 -14.84 10.26 73.52
N MET A 521 -14.35 10.45 72.29
CA MET A 521 -14.08 11.79 71.72
C MET A 521 -15.32 12.70 71.79
N GLU A 522 -15.09 13.97 72.14
CA GLU A 522 -16.10 15.01 72.16
C GLU A 522 -16.60 15.37 70.75
N PRO A 523 -17.81 15.94 70.59
CA PRO A 523 -18.36 16.28 69.28
C PRO A 523 -17.46 17.17 68.42
N HIS A 524 -16.72 18.10 69.02
CA HIS A 524 -15.76 18.96 68.32
C HIS A 524 -14.54 18.17 67.84
N GLU A 525 -13.95 17.36 68.71
CA GLU A 525 -12.79 16.51 68.39
C GLU A 525 -13.10 15.51 67.28
N ARG A 526 -14.30 14.93 67.27
CA ARG A 526 -14.76 14.05 66.18
C ARG A 526 -14.79 14.78 64.84
N LYS A 527 -15.24 16.03 64.81
CA LYS A 527 -15.27 16.85 63.59
C LYS A 527 -13.86 17.15 63.09
N VAL A 528 -12.95 17.51 64.00
CA VAL A 528 -11.53 17.73 63.66
C VAL A 528 -10.89 16.44 63.13
N HIS A 529 -11.11 15.30 63.80
CA HIS A 529 -10.60 14.02 63.37
C HIS A 529 -11.13 13.59 61.99
N ALA A 530 -12.43 13.75 61.72
CA ALA A 530 -13.02 13.48 60.42
C ALA A 530 -12.42 14.37 59.32
N LEU A 531 -12.20 15.66 59.61
CA LEU A 531 -11.58 16.60 58.68
C LEU A 531 -10.14 16.18 58.35
N VAL A 532 -9.35 15.78 59.36
CA VAL A 532 -7.99 15.27 59.15
C VAL A 532 -8.01 13.99 58.31
N GLN A 533 -8.95 13.06 58.56
CA GLN A 533 -9.11 11.85 57.75
C GLN A 533 -9.45 12.17 56.29
N HIS A 534 -10.39 13.09 56.05
CA HIS A 534 -10.73 13.52 54.70
C HIS A 534 -9.54 14.18 53.99
N LEU A 535 -8.79 15.05 54.67
CA LEU A 535 -7.57 15.65 54.11
C LEU A 535 -6.52 14.59 53.76
N GLN A 536 -6.35 13.57 54.60
CA GLN A 536 -5.44 12.45 54.32
C GLN A 536 -5.91 11.61 53.13
N LEU A 537 -7.20 11.29 53.04
CA LEU A 537 -7.75 10.56 51.89
C LEU A 537 -7.59 11.35 50.59
N ILE A 538 -7.94 12.64 50.60
CA ILE A 538 -7.76 13.53 49.44
C ILE A 538 -6.28 13.62 49.05
N ARG A 539 -5.36 13.70 50.03
CA ARG A 539 -3.91 13.70 49.77
C ARG A 539 -3.40 12.37 49.21
N ASN A 540 -4.02 11.25 49.54
CA ASN A 540 -3.65 9.93 49.01
C ASN A 540 -4.26 9.65 47.63
N GLU A 541 -5.39 10.28 47.31
CA GLU A 541 -6.06 10.17 46.01
C GLU A 541 -5.55 11.17 44.97
N LYS A 542 -5.14 12.38 45.41
CA LYS A 542 -4.41 13.37 44.59
C LYS A 542 -2.97 12.92 44.37
#